data_AF-A0A099T214-F1
#
_entry.id   AF-A0A099T214-F1
#
_cell.length_a   1.000
_cell.length_b   1.000
_cell.length_c   1.000
_cell.angle_alpha   90.00
_cell.angle_beta   90.00
_cell.angle_gamma   90.00
#
_symmetry.space_group_name_H-M   'P 1'
#
loop_
_entity.id
_entity.type
_entity.pdbx_description
1 polymer ?
#
loop_
_entity_poly.entity_id
_entity_poly.type
_entity_poly.pdbx_seq_one_letter_code
_entity_poly.pdbx_strand_id
1 'polypeptide(L)'
;MNFKTKYFLKSKFQEYYKTAQIHIPSRLEAREWGFISFDEMPETVMRRHKSFGSRGEVEEYLAGMAPAHAYHSVAYYTYPSAPTMKEKQWQEADLIFDLDADHIPGAPNSYSEMLDHVKKETLKLYDLLINDFGFNEDDIRAVFSGGRGYHFHISDPRVRSLGSAERREIVDYISGRGLNIEKIFYKKAVSGDAGSENARMNMLSPESEGGWGGRINRYLVSYLTDLASKEDAEELFSGFKGIGKKTAQKMIDILRDEAQVELLRRGNMEALSKVNKDIIQTLALQAVNDMSASVDEPVTGDIKRLIRLGGSLHGKSGMRVTTLSISELEKFEPLTDAVVFSDKPVKLKVIRPFAVQMKGNDLYIEEGTQELPEYAAVYLMCRGAAEYGS
;
A
#
# COMPACT_ATOMS: atom_id res chain seq x y z
N MET A 1 -13.40 -3.21 -27.30
CA MET A 1 -14.41 -4.09 -26.68
C MET A 1 -15.70 -3.96 -27.44
N ASN A 2 -16.10 -5.01 -28.17
CA ASN A 2 -17.35 -5.03 -28.93
C ASN A 2 -18.62 -5.09 -28.04
N PHE A 3 -19.79 -4.91 -28.66
CA PHE A 3 -21.09 -4.92 -27.98
C PHE A 3 -21.40 -6.24 -27.27
N LYS A 4 -21.12 -7.39 -27.90
CA LYS A 4 -21.38 -8.72 -27.32
C LYS A 4 -20.59 -8.92 -26.02
N THR A 5 -19.34 -8.46 -26.01
CA THR A 5 -18.44 -8.54 -24.85
C THR A 5 -18.95 -7.67 -23.71
N LYS A 6 -19.36 -6.44 -23.98
CA LYS A 6 -19.97 -5.56 -22.96
C LYS A 6 -21.21 -6.20 -22.35
N TYR A 7 -22.10 -6.75 -23.18
CA TYR A 7 -23.33 -7.39 -22.73
C TYR A 7 -23.02 -8.62 -21.85
N PHE A 8 -22.10 -9.48 -22.29
CA PHE A 8 -21.65 -10.64 -21.52
C PHE A 8 -21.09 -10.22 -20.16
N LEU A 9 -20.12 -9.29 -20.13
CA LEU A 9 -19.51 -8.81 -18.88
C LEU A 9 -20.54 -8.19 -17.95
N LYS A 10 -21.46 -7.37 -18.47
CA LYS A 10 -22.54 -6.77 -17.69
C LYS A 10 -23.46 -7.84 -17.08
N SER A 11 -23.82 -8.88 -17.84
CA SER A 11 -24.60 -10.01 -17.32
C SER A 11 -23.86 -10.73 -16.18
N LYS A 12 -22.55 -10.96 -16.33
CA LYS A 12 -21.73 -11.61 -15.31
C LYS A 12 -21.57 -10.78 -14.04
N PHE A 13 -21.37 -9.48 -14.20
CA PHE A 13 -21.34 -8.56 -13.06
C PHE A 13 -22.70 -8.49 -12.39
N GLN A 14 -23.79 -8.54 -13.16
CA GLN A 14 -25.15 -8.56 -12.62
C GLN A 14 -25.43 -9.83 -11.80
N GLU A 15 -25.02 -11.00 -12.31
CA GLU A 15 -25.09 -12.27 -11.60
C GLU A 15 -24.36 -12.18 -10.25
N TYR A 16 -23.15 -11.62 -10.25
CA TYR A 16 -22.37 -11.40 -9.02
C TYR A 16 -23.09 -10.47 -8.04
N TYR A 17 -23.53 -9.29 -8.49
CA TYR A 17 -24.11 -8.27 -7.59
C TYR A 17 -25.43 -8.69 -6.94
N LYS A 18 -26.16 -9.68 -7.50
CA LYS A 18 -27.39 -10.23 -6.88
C LYS A 18 -27.15 -10.92 -5.53
N THR A 19 -25.94 -11.43 -5.30
CA THR A 19 -25.60 -12.19 -4.07
C THR A 19 -24.34 -11.66 -3.40
N ALA A 20 -23.75 -10.58 -3.91
CA ALA A 20 -22.51 -10.02 -3.40
C ALA A 20 -22.71 -9.43 -2.00
N GLN A 21 -21.76 -9.70 -1.10
CA GLN A 21 -21.67 -9.01 0.18
C GLN A 21 -20.95 -7.67 -0.04
N ILE A 22 -21.70 -6.57 0.00
CA ILE A 22 -21.17 -5.23 -0.18
C ILE A 22 -20.78 -4.62 1.17
N HIS A 23 -19.56 -4.09 1.24
CA HIS A 23 -19.07 -3.38 2.42
C HIS A 23 -19.55 -1.94 2.39
N ILE A 24 -20.68 -1.69 3.05
CA ILE A 24 -21.29 -0.36 3.11
C ILE A 24 -20.43 0.55 4.00
N PRO A 25 -19.99 1.71 3.49
CA PRO A 25 -19.19 2.62 4.28
C PRO A 25 -20.01 3.27 5.40
N SER A 26 -19.33 3.72 6.46
CA SER A 26 -19.94 4.48 7.55
C SER A 26 -20.61 5.75 7.04
N ARG A 27 -21.75 6.12 7.65
CA ARG A 27 -22.54 7.32 7.28
C ARG A 27 -22.79 7.40 5.77
N LEU A 28 -23.31 6.30 5.21
CA LEU A 28 -23.59 6.12 3.79
C LEU A 28 -24.37 7.30 3.19
N GLU A 29 -25.31 7.84 3.97
CA GLU A 29 -26.19 8.95 3.63
C GLU A 29 -25.46 10.27 3.47
N ALA A 30 -24.27 10.42 4.05
CA ALA A 30 -23.42 11.60 3.94
C ALA A 30 -22.37 11.47 2.83
N ARG A 31 -22.35 10.37 2.06
CA ARG A 31 -21.34 10.13 1.02
C ARG A 31 -21.88 10.35 -0.37
N GLU A 32 -21.02 10.91 -1.22
CA GLU A 32 -21.24 10.90 -2.66
C GLU A 32 -20.86 9.52 -3.21
N TRP A 33 -21.63 9.06 -4.20
CA TRP A 33 -21.38 7.84 -4.93
C TRP A 33 -21.12 8.12 -6.42
N GLY A 34 -20.24 7.30 -7.00
CA GLY A 34 -19.83 7.38 -8.39
C GLY A 34 -19.78 6.01 -9.04
N PHE A 35 -20.20 5.91 -10.30
CA PHE A 35 -20.25 4.64 -11.03
C PHE A 35 -19.79 4.81 -12.48
N ILE A 36 -19.19 3.76 -13.05
CA ILE A 36 -18.83 3.68 -14.47
C ILE A 36 -19.56 2.48 -15.07
N SER A 37 -20.26 2.67 -16.20
CA SER A 37 -20.97 1.60 -16.91
C SER A 37 -20.09 0.93 -17.98
N PHE A 38 -20.35 -0.35 -18.28
CA PHE A 38 -19.81 -1.00 -19.49
C PHE A 38 -20.34 -0.38 -20.78
N ASP A 39 -21.55 0.20 -20.75
CA ASP A 39 -22.22 0.72 -21.95
C ASP A 39 -21.40 1.84 -22.61
N GLU A 40 -20.77 2.67 -21.78
CA GLU A 40 -19.98 3.85 -22.17
C GLU A 40 -18.54 3.49 -22.63
N MET A 41 -18.05 2.28 -22.35
CA MET A 41 -16.68 1.89 -22.72
C MET A 41 -16.46 1.90 -24.25
N PRO A 42 -15.26 2.22 -24.78
CA PRO A 42 -14.02 2.44 -24.05
C PRO A 42 -13.92 3.81 -23.35
N GLU A 43 -14.86 4.72 -23.59
CA GLU A 43 -14.87 5.99 -22.87
C GLU A 43 -15.16 5.75 -21.38
N THR A 44 -14.35 6.38 -20.53
CA THR A 44 -14.53 6.29 -19.08
C THR A 44 -15.42 7.44 -18.63
N VAL A 45 -16.73 7.21 -18.64
CA VAL A 45 -17.72 8.18 -18.16
C VAL A 45 -18.11 7.83 -16.73
N MET A 46 -17.84 8.76 -15.80
CA MET A 46 -18.20 8.58 -14.39
C MET A 46 -19.51 9.29 -14.06
N ARG A 47 -20.53 8.52 -13.70
CA ARG A 47 -21.81 9.03 -13.22
C ARG A 47 -21.71 9.34 -11.72
N ARG A 48 -21.59 10.62 -11.39
CA ARG A 48 -21.37 11.14 -10.02
C ARG A 48 -22.63 11.74 -9.40
N HIS A 49 -22.50 12.37 -8.23
CA HIS A 49 -23.56 13.09 -7.51
C HIS A 49 -24.74 12.21 -7.09
N LYS A 50 -24.48 10.93 -6.81
CA LYS A 50 -25.47 10.02 -6.23
C LYS A 50 -25.33 9.97 -4.72
N SER A 51 -26.44 9.71 -4.05
CA SER A 51 -26.54 9.44 -2.63
C SER A 51 -27.58 8.36 -2.42
N PHE A 52 -27.43 7.58 -1.35
CA PHE A 52 -28.35 6.50 -0.99
C PHE A 52 -28.78 6.68 0.46
N GLY A 53 -30.01 6.30 0.79
CA GLY A 53 -30.56 6.37 2.14
C GLY A 53 -30.36 5.08 2.94
N SER A 54 -30.08 3.95 2.29
CA SER A 54 -29.90 2.67 2.97
C SER A 54 -28.97 1.71 2.22
N ARG A 55 -28.53 0.66 2.94
CA ARG A 55 -27.83 -0.49 2.36
C ARG A 55 -28.62 -1.13 1.21
N GLY A 56 -29.92 -1.34 1.41
CA GLY A 56 -30.78 -2.01 0.43
C GLY A 56 -30.85 -1.26 -0.90
N GLU A 57 -30.91 0.07 -0.87
CA GLU A 57 -30.88 0.89 -2.09
C GLU A 57 -29.56 0.77 -2.86
N VAL A 58 -28.43 0.67 -2.17
CA VAL A 58 -27.11 0.44 -2.82
C VAL A 58 -27.07 -0.94 -3.47
N GLU A 59 -27.49 -1.96 -2.75
CA GLU A 59 -27.49 -3.34 -3.23
C GLU A 59 -28.43 -3.51 -4.44
N GLU A 60 -29.64 -2.93 -4.39
CA GLU A 60 -30.58 -2.90 -5.52
C GLU A 60 -30.01 -2.14 -6.71
N TYR A 61 -29.37 -0.99 -6.49
CA TYR A 61 -28.73 -0.22 -7.56
C TYR A 61 -27.62 -1.02 -8.25
N LEU A 62 -26.76 -1.70 -7.49
CA LEU A 62 -25.68 -2.52 -8.04
C LEU A 62 -26.21 -3.73 -8.81
N ALA A 63 -27.21 -4.43 -8.28
CA ALA A 63 -27.84 -5.57 -8.93
C ALA A 63 -28.66 -5.17 -10.19
N GLY A 64 -29.26 -3.98 -10.18
CA GLY A 64 -29.99 -3.45 -11.33
C GLY A 64 -29.07 -2.92 -12.42
N MET A 65 -28.05 -2.15 -12.05
CA MET A 65 -27.20 -1.45 -13.02
C MET A 65 -25.96 -2.22 -13.47
N ALA A 66 -25.46 -3.12 -12.62
CA ALA A 66 -24.24 -3.90 -12.84
C ALA A 66 -23.07 -3.04 -13.35
N PRO A 67 -22.66 -2.01 -12.59
CA PRO A 67 -21.61 -1.09 -13.02
C PRO A 67 -20.27 -1.81 -13.15
N ALA A 68 -19.46 -1.40 -14.13
CA ALA A 68 -18.09 -1.87 -14.30
C ALA A 68 -17.21 -1.42 -13.11
N HIS A 69 -17.48 -0.25 -12.54
CA HIS A 69 -16.82 0.22 -11.33
C HIS A 69 -17.81 0.96 -10.43
N ALA A 70 -17.69 0.74 -9.11
CA ALA A 70 -18.46 1.44 -8.09
C ALA A 70 -17.53 2.11 -7.07
N TYR A 71 -17.89 3.34 -6.70
CA TYR A 71 -17.11 4.19 -5.80
C TYR A 71 -18.00 4.95 -4.82
N HIS A 72 -17.41 5.33 -3.69
CA HIS A 72 -17.97 6.33 -2.78
C HIS A 72 -16.90 7.35 -2.37
N SER A 73 -17.29 8.52 -1.89
CA SER A 73 -16.36 9.55 -1.44
C SER A 73 -15.68 9.17 -0.12
N VAL A 74 -14.43 9.59 0.04
CA VAL A 74 -13.77 9.68 1.36
C VAL A 74 -14.37 10.78 2.21
N ALA A 75 -14.88 11.82 1.56
CA ALA A 75 -15.58 12.94 2.19
C ALA A 75 -16.98 12.57 2.67
N TYR A 76 -17.36 13.27 3.73
CA TYR A 76 -18.72 13.38 4.23
C TYR A 76 -19.27 14.78 3.90
N TYR A 77 -20.51 14.83 3.47
CA TYR A 77 -21.21 16.02 2.99
C TYR A 77 -22.58 16.13 3.66
N THR A 78 -23.07 17.35 3.87
CA THR A 78 -24.48 17.56 4.25
C THR A 78 -25.41 17.22 3.08
N TYR A 79 -25.00 17.57 1.85
CA TYR A 79 -25.79 17.37 0.63
C TYR A 79 -24.96 16.63 -0.44
N PRO A 80 -24.69 15.32 -0.28
CA PRO A 80 -23.75 14.59 -1.14
C PRO A 80 -24.13 14.54 -2.63
N SER A 81 -25.43 14.63 -2.94
CA SER A 81 -25.98 14.65 -4.29
C SER A 81 -25.99 16.03 -4.95
N ALA A 82 -25.59 17.10 -4.25
CA ALA A 82 -25.55 18.42 -4.83
C ALA A 82 -24.55 18.49 -6.02
N PRO A 83 -24.85 19.27 -7.07
CA PRO A 83 -24.04 19.29 -8.29
C PRO A 83 -22.70 20.02 -8.10
N THR A 84 -22.62 20.99 -7.18
CA THR A 84 -21.39 21.75 -6.95
C THR A 84 -20.80 21.51 -5.57
N MET A 85 -19.47 21.61 -5.44
CA MET A 85 -18.77 21.40 -4.17
C MET A 85 -19.17 22.37 -3.07
N LYS A 86 -19.53 23.61 -3.42
CA LYS A 86 -20.00 24.62 -2.47
C LYS A 86 -21.34 24.22 -1.86
N GLU A 87 -22.25 23.70 -2.69
CA GLU A 87 -23.57 23.26 -2.26
C GLU A 87 -23.52 21.94 -1.49
N LYS A 88 -22.55 21.06 -1.75
CA LYS A 88 -22.39 19.81 -0.98
C LYS A 88 -22.17 20.03 0.51
N GLN A 89 -21.59 21.18 0.90
CA GLN A 89 -21.21 21.49 2.28
C GLN A 89 -20.34 20.38 2.89
N TRP A 90 -19.08 20.32 2.48
CA TRP A 90 -18.07 19.39 3.02
C TRP A 90 -17.98 19.51 4.55
N GLN A 91 -17.95 18.36 5.22
CA GLN A 91 -17.89 18.27 6.68
C GLN A 91 -16.51 17.82 7.17
N GLU A 92 -16.08 16.65 6.68
CA GLU A 92 -14.82 16.00 7.04
C GLU A 92 -14.51 14.91 6.01
N ALA A 93 -13.36 14.22 6.10
CA ALA A 93 -13.01 13.13 5.19
C ALA A 93 -12.15 12.05 5.86
N ASP A 94 -12.39 10.79 5.53
CA ASP A 94 -11.48 9.70 5.93
C ASP A 94 -10.05 9.96 5.42
N LEU A 95 -9.04 9.49 6.15
CA LEU A 95 -7.66 9.50 5.66
C LEU A 95 -7.41 8.23 4.86
N ILE A 96 -6.92 8.39 3.63
CA ILE A 96 -6.63 7.28 2.74
C ILE A 96 -5.20 7.32 2.28
N PHE A 97 -4.62 6.15 2.09
CA PHE A 97 -3.35 5.96 1.41
C PHE A 97 -3.55 4.97 0.28
N ASP A 98 -2.97 5.22 -0.88
CA ASP A 98 -3.07 4.36 -2.05
C ASP A 98 -1.66 3.95 -2.48
N LEU A 99 -1.45 2.64 -2.55
CA LEU A 99 -0.24 2.01 -3.06
C LEU A 99 -0.61 1.30 -4.36
N ASP A 100 -0.23 1.90 -5.48
CA ASP A 100 -0.31 1.28 -6.81
C ASP A 100 1.08 0.79 -7.21
N ALA A 101 1.13 -0.36 -7.87
CA ALA A 101 2.35 -0.95 -8.40
C ALA A 101 3.14 -0.01 -9.31
N ASP A 102 2.46 0.90 -10.01
CA ASP A 102 3.12 1.88 -10.89
C ASP A 102 3.99 2.89 -10.11
N HIS A 103 3.74 3.08 -8.80
CA HIS A 103 4.47 4.01 -7.94
C HIS A 103 5.54 3.32 -7.08
N ILE A 104 5.70 2.01 -7.19
CA ILE A 104 6.64 1.24 -6.39
C ILE A 104 7.95 1.04 -7.17
N PRO A 105 9.11 1.38 -6.60
CA PRO A 105 10.41 1.20 -7.26
C PRO A 105 10.70 -0.28 -7.55
N GLY A 106 11.23 -0.58 -8.74
CA GLY A 106 11.58 -1.95 -9.14
C GLY A 106 10.47 -2.62 -9.92
N ALA A 107 10.73 -2.88 -11.21
CA ALA A 107 9.78 -3.54 -12.08
C ALA A 107 9.77 -5.06 -11.79
N PRO A 108 8.66 -5.62 -11.32
CA PRO A 108 8.52 -7.06 -11.11
C PRO A 108 8.52 -7.79 -12.46
N ASN A 109 8.94 -9.05 -12.48
CA ASN A 109 9.01 -9.84 -13.73
C ASN A 109 7.65 -10.41 -14.13
N SER A 110 6.70 -10.47 -13.18
CA SER A 110 5.35 -10.99 -13.41
C SER A 110 4.29 -10.18 -12.67
N TYR A 111 3.02 -10.38 -13.04
CA TYR A 111 1.89 -9.76 -12.36
C TYR A 111 1.69 -10.28 -10.93
N SER A 112 2.04 -11.55 -10.65
CA SER A 112 1.99 -12.07 -9.28
C SER A 112 3.05 -11.42 -8.40
N GLU A 113 4.29 -11.38 -8.87
CA GLU A 113 5.39 -10.72 -8.16
C GLU A 113 5.09 -9.24 -7.89
N MET A 114 4.41 -8.57 -8.83
CA MET A 114 3.93 -7.20 -8.65
C MET A 114 3.00 -7.08 -7.44
N LEU A 115 2.00 -7.94 -7.35
CA LEU A 115 1.01 -7.90 -6.27
C LEU A 115 1.63 -8.24 -4.91
N ASP A 116 2.56 -9.20 -4.88
CA ASP A 116 3.32 -9.55 -3.68
C ASP A 116 4.19 -8.39 -3.21
N HIS A 117 4.84 -7.71 -4.16
CA HIS A 117 5.66 -6.54 -3.86
C HIS A 117 4.81 -5.39 -3.29
N VAL A 118 3.68 -5.07 -3.94
CA VAL A 118 2.78 -4.02 -3.43
C VAL A 118 2.22 -4.35 -2.05
N LYS A 119 1.91 -5.63 -1.80
CA LYS A 119 1.45 -6.09 -0.49
C LYS A 119 2.52 -5.88 0.59
N LYS A 120 3.80 -6.17 0.29
CA LYS A 120 4.92 -5.90 1.21
C LYS A 120 5.06 -4.41 1.51
N GLU A 121 5.02 -3.57 0.49
CA GLU A 121 5.06 -2.10 0.67
C GLU A 121 3.85 -1.59 1.48
N THR A 122 2.68 -2.21 1.29
CA THR A 122 1.48 -1.89 2.07
C THR A 122 1.68 -2.24 3.55
N LEU A 123 2.31 -3.38 3.86
CA LEU A 123 2.64 -3.75 5.25
C LEU A 123 3.69 -2.84 5.89
N LYS A 124 4.64 -2.28 5.10
CA LYS A 124 5.57 -1.26 5.61
C LYS A 124 4.83 0.02 6.03
N LEU A 125 3.87 0.46 5.22
CA LEU A 125 3.04 1.61 5.59
C LEU A 125 2.24 1.33 6.86
N TYR A 126 1.67 0.12 6.99
CA TYR A 126 0.95 -0.26 8.21
C TYR A 126 1.80 -0.10 9.47
N ASP A 127 3.06 -0.53 9.42
CA ASP A 127 3.98 -0.39 10.55
C ASP A 127 4.19 1.07 10.96
N LEU A 128 4.32 2.00 10.00
CA LEU A 128 4.38 3.44 10.28
C LEU A 128 3.07 3.96 10.91
N LEU A 129 1.91 3.53 10.40
CA LEU A 129 0.61 3.98 10.90
C LEU A 129 0.38 3.57 12.36
N ILE A 130 0.81 2.37 12.76
CA ILE A 130 0.69 1.90 14.14
C ILE A 130 1.77 2.51 15.02
N ASN A 131 3.05 2.34 14.65
CA ASN A 131 4.16 2.59 15.57
C ASN A 131 4.54 4.08 15.66
N ASP A 132 4.27 4.86 14.62
CA ASP A 132 4.63 6.28 14.58
C ASP A 132 3.42 7.18 14.82
N PHE A 133 2.30 6.89 14.15
CA PHE A 133 1.08 7.69 14.28
C PHE A 133 0.17 7.24 15.43
N GLY A 134 0.36 6.03 15.96
CA GLY A 134 -0.45 5.54 17.08
C GLY A 134 -1.93 5.38 16.72
N PHE A 135 -2.23 4.97 15.49
CA PHE A 135 -3.57 4.55 15.13
C PHE A 135 -3.88 3.18 15.76
N ASN A 136 -5.14 2.93 16.10
CA ASN A 136 -5.56 1.60 16.51
C ASN A 136 -5.74 0.74 15.25
N GLU A 137 -5.41 -0.54 15.35
CA GLU A 137 -5.59 -1.49 14.24
C GLU A 137 -7.05 -1.53 13.75
N ASP A 138 -8.02 -1.46 14.67
CA ASP A 138 -9.46 -1.45 14.36
C ASP A 138 -9.91 -0.24 13.52
N ASP A 139 -9.15 0.86 13.56
CA ASP A 139 -9.42 2.08 12.80
C ASP A 139 -8.79 2.05 11.39
N ILE A 140 -7.97 1.04 11.09
CA ILE A 140 -7.27 0.86 9.81
C ILE A 140 -7.90 -0.31 9.04
N ARG A 141 -8.39 -0.05 7.84
CA ARG A 141 -8.88 -1.09 6.93
C ARG A 141 -8.03 -1.15 5.67
N ALA A 142 -7.48 -2.33 5.38
CA ALA A 142 -6.85 -2.58 4.10
C ALA A 142 -7.92 -2.85 3.03
N VAL A 143 -7.71 -2.37 1.81
CA VAL A 143 -8.62 -2.62 0.69
C VAL A 143 -7.80 -2.99 -0.53
N PHE A 144 -7.88 -4.25 -0.97
CA PHE A 144 -7.39 -4.62 -2.29
C PHE A 144 -8.26 -3.95 -3.36
N SER A 145 -7.65 -3.17 -4.25
CA SER A 145 -8.33 -2.38 -5.29
C SER A 145 -9.06 -3.22 -6.35
N GLY A 146 -8.90 -4.54 -6.35
CA GLY A 146 -9.34 -5.43 -7.43
C GLY A 146 -8.41 -5.36 -8.65
N GLY A 147 -7.28 -4.67 -8.55
CA GLY A 147 -6.37 -4.39 -9.66
C GLY A 147 -4.93 -4.66 -9.29
N ARG A 148 -4.16 -3.59 -9.07
CA ARG A 148 -2.69 -3.65 -8.96
C ARG A 148 -2.16 -3.15 -7.62
N GLY A 149 -3.05 -2.93 -6.66
CA GLY A 149 -2.65 -2.26 -5.44
C GLY A 149 -3.68 -2.31 -4.32
N TYR A 150 -3.29 -1.71 -3.20
CA TYR A 150 -4.04 -1.68 -1.96
C TYR A 150 -4.21 -0.27 -1.47
N HIS A 151 -5.30 -0.03 -0.73
CA HIS A 151 -5.49 1.20 0.00
C HIS A 151 -5.56 0.92 1.50
N PHE A 152 -5.13 1.87 2.32
CA PHE A 152 -5.59 1.95 3.70
C PHE A 152 -6.65 3.02 3.85
N HIS A 153 -7.74 2.68 4.53
CA HIS A 153 -8.76 3.62 4.94
C HIS A 153 -8.69 3.78 6.46
N ILE A 154 -8.44 4.99 6.93
CA ILE A 154 -8.33 5.34 8.34
C ILE A 154 -9.53 6.19 8.72
N SER A 155 -10.37 5.65 9.60
CA SER A 155 -11.62 6.29 10.06
C SER A 155 -11.49 7.04 11.39
N ASP A 156 -10.27 7.16 11.91
CA ASP A 156 -9.98 7.80 13.19
C ASP A 156 -10.48 9.26 13.22
N PRO A 157 -11.36 9.63 14.18
CA PRO A 157 -11.86 10.99 14.35
C PRO A 157 -10.78 12.08 14.40
N ARG A 158 -9.59 11.77 14.94
CA ARG A 158 -8.47 12.71 15.12
C ARG A 158 -7.94 13.27 13.80
N VAL A 159 -8.12 12.56 12.69
CA VAL A 159 -7.58 12.96 11.38
C VAL A 159 -8.63 13.34 10.35
N ARG A 160 -9.92 13.18 10.66
CA ARG A 160 -10.98 13.42 9.67
C ARG A 160 -11.14 14.88 9.26
N SER A 161 -10.82 15.81 10.16
CA SER A 161 -10.86 17.26 9.88
C SER A 161 -9.66 17.78 9.11
N LEU A 162 -8.59 16.97 8.95
CA LEU A 162 -7.38 17.42 8.26
C LEU A 162 -7.69 17.79 6.81
N GLY A 163 -7.18 18.94 6.38
CA GLY A 163 -7.20 19.41 5.02
C GLY A 163 -6.06 18.85 4.17
N SER A 164 -6.05 19.23 2.89
CA SER A 164 -5.07 18.71 1.94
C SER A 164 -3.61 19.01 2.30
N ALA A 165 -3.33 20.17 2.92
CA ALA A 165 -1.96 20.53 3.29
C ALA A 165 -1.42 19.64 4.42
N GLU A 166 -2.19 19.49 5.50
CA GLU A 166 -1.81 18.66 6.66
C GLU A 166 -1.65 17.19 6.25
N ARG A 167 -2.47 16.69 5.32
CA ARG A 167 -2.34 15.34 4.77
C ARG A 167 -1.08 15.15 3.94
N ARG A 168 -0.60 16.18 3.25
CA ARG A 168 0.70 16.10 2.55
C ARG A 168 1.88 16.03 3.52
N GLU A 169 1.81 16.71 4.67
CA GLU A 169 2.83 16.57 5.71
C GLU A 169 2.89 15.13 6.27
N ILE A 170 1.74 14.46 6.39
CA ILE A 170 1.69 13.03 6.73
C ILE A 170 2.39 12.19 5.65
N VAL A 171 2.13 12.48 4.37
CA VAL A 171 2.81 11.81 3.25
C VAL A 171 4.33 12.03 3.30
N ASP A 172 4.77 13.27 3.53
CA ASP A 172 6.19 13.59 3.63
C ASP A 172 6.86 12.80 4.77
N TYR A 173 6.18 12.68 5.91
CA TYR A 173 6.67 11.88 7.02
C TYR A 173 6.84 10.40 6.65
N ILE A 174 5.82 9.74 6.09
CA ILE A 174 5.87 8.30 5.76
C ILE A 174 6.85 7.99 4.63
N SER A 175 7.05 8.93 3.71
CA SER A 175 8.03 8.80 2.63
C SER A 175 9.45 9.19 3.05
N GLY A 176 9.66 9.66 4.30
CA GLY A 176 10.95 10.13 4.80
C GLY A 176 11.43 11.41 4.10
N ARG A 177 10.54 12.14 3.42
CA ARG A 177 10.87 13.34 2.65
C ARG A 177 11.20 14.48 3.60
N GLY A 178 12.28 15.20 3.31
CA GLY A 178 12.74 16.32 4.14
C GLY A 178 13.39 15.89 5.47
N LEU A 179 13.61 14.59 5.70
CA LEU A 179 14.30 14.10 6.88
C LEU A 179 15.75 14.60 6.91
N ASN A 180 16.11 15.28 7.99
CA ASN A 180 17.49 15.71 8.22
C ASN A 180 18.23 14.68 9.07
N ILE A 181 18.95 13.76 8.41
CA ILE A 181 19.77 12.72 9.04
C ILE A 181 20.81 13.29 10.01
N GLU A 182 21.33 14.49 9.77
CA GLU A 182 22.34 15.09 10.67
C GLU A 182 21.78 15.41 12.05
N LYS A 183 20.46 15.60 12.18
CA LYS A 183 19.83 15.80 13.50
C LYS A 183 19.68 14.50 14.30
N ILE A 184 19.68 13.37 13.62
CA ILE A 184 19.60 12.04 14.24
C ILE A 184 20.96 11.64 14.81
N PHE A 185 22.05 12.04 14.15
CA PHE A 185 23.43 11.81 14.59
C PHE A 185 24.02 13.07 15.24
N TYR A 186 24.09 13.09 16.57
CA TYR A 186 24.53 14.26 17.32
C TYR A 186 25.70 13.96 18.26
N LYS A 187 26.30 15.02 18.83
CA LYS A 187 27.35 14.90 19.84
C LYS A 187 26.82 15.33 21.20
N LYS A 188 26.89 14.45 22.20
CA LYS A 188 26.49 14.76 23.58
C LYS A 188 27.71 15.10 24.43
N ALA A 189 27.66 16.21 25.16
CA ALA A 189 28.70 16.55 26.12
C ALA A 189 28.65 15.57 27.30
N VAL A 190 29.82 15.10 27.74
CA VAL A 190 29.96 14.22 28.90
C VAL A 190 30.79 14.95 29.95
N SER A 191 30.26 15.07 31.16
CA SER A 191 31.01 15.59 32.31
C SER A 191 31.61 14.42 33.09
N GLY A 192 32.93 14.42 33.28
CA GLY A 192 33.60 13.50 34.21
C GLY A 192 33.62 14.07 35.64
N ASP A 193 33.77 13.18 36.64
CA ASP A 193 33.88 13.55 38.07
C ASP A 193 35.12 14.41 38.40
N ALA A 194 36.08 14.49 37.47
CA ALA A 194 37.34 15.22 37.62
C ALA A 194 37.36 16.52 36.78
N GLY A 195 36.34 17.36 36.90
CA GLY A 195 36.42 18.84 36.75
C GLY A 195 36.98 19.49 35.47
N SER A 196 37.43 18.74 34.47
CA SER A 196 38.06 19.29 33.26
C SER A 196 38.08 18.26 32.13
N GLU A 197 37.09 18.31 31.23
CA GLU A 197 37.27 18.60 29.79
C GLU A 197 35.99 18.28 28.98
N ASN A 198 35.82 19.05 27.90
CA ASN A 198 34.71 19.02 26.94
C ASN A 198 34.65 17.72 26.09
N ALA A 199 34.68 16.54 26.72
CA ALA A 199 34.54 15.28 26.00
C ALA A 199 33.14 15.20 25.35
N ARG A 200 33.10 14.90 24.06
CA ARG A 200 31.85 14.77 23.29
C ARG A 200 31.72 13.35 22.79
N MET A 201 30.63 12.71 23.16
CA MET A 201 30.26 11.36 22.77
C MET A 201 29.46 11.39 21.47
N ASN A 202 29.78 10.52 20.52
CA ASN A 202 28.96 10.34 19.32
C ASN A 202 27.68 9.58 19.69
N MET A 203 26.55 10.17 19.36
CA MET A 203 25.23 9.63 19.63
C MET A 203 24.43 9.46 18.35
N LEU A 204 23.51 8.50 18.36
CA LEU A 204 22.31 8.53 17.55
C LEU A 204 21.07 8.58 18.46
N SER A 205 19.91 8.92 17.91
CA SER A 205 18.62 8.74 18.60
C SER A 205 18.48 7.32 19.17
N PRO A 206 18.13 7.13 20.45
CA PRO A 206 17.95 5.80 21.02
C PRO A 206 16.77 5.06 20.38
N GLU A 207 16.78 3.73 20.41
CA GLU A 207 15.66 2.89 19.95
C GLU A 207 14.36 3.16 20.69
N SER A 208 14.41 3.68 21.91
CA SER A 208 13.21 4.06 22.66
C SER A 208 12.59 5.38 22.18
N GLU A 209 13.28 6.14 21.32
CA GLU A 209 12.74 7.38 20.75
C GLU A 209 11.66 7.06 19.71
N GLY A 210 10.63 7.90 19.66
CA GLY A 210 9.61 7.86 18.63
C GLY A 210 10.13 8.32 17.28
N GLY A 211 9.40 7.97 16.25
CA GLY A 211 9.62 8.41 14.88
C GLY A 211 10.95 7.97 14.24
N TRP A 212 11.35 8.68 13.19
CA TRP A 212 12.48 8.29 12.34
C TRP A 212 13.80 8.04 13.09
N GLY A 213 14.10 8.81 14.14
CA GLY A 213 15.32 8.63 14.92
C GLY A 213 15.43 7.24 15.55
N GLY A 214 14.40 6.84 16.30
CA GLY A 214 14.36 5.50 16.90
C GLY A 214 14.17 4.39 15.86
N ARG A 215 13.40 4.62 14.78
CA ARG A 215 13.25 3.66 13.68
C ARG A 215 14.59 3.33 13.02
N ILE A 216 15.36 4.36 12.67
CA ILE A 216 16.68 4.21 12.07
C ILE A 216 17.61 3.46 13.02
N ASN A 217 17.59 3.78 14.33
CA ASN A 217 18.39 3.02 15.29
C ASN A 217 18.02 1.54 15.30
N ARG A 218 16.74 1.21 15.51
CA ARG A 218 16.23 -0.17 15.55
C ARG A 218 16.61 -0.95 14.29
N TYR A 219 16.42 -0.34 13.12
CA TYR A 219 16.80 -0.94 11.85
C TYR A 219 18.31 -1.17 11.75
N LEU A 220 19.12 -0.16 12.04
CA LEU A 220 20.58 -0.25 11.94
C LEU A 220 21.13 -1.30 12.89
N VAL A 221 20.72 -1.29 14.16
CA VAL A 221 21.18 -2.27 15.15
C VAL A 221 20.78 -3.66 14.70
N SER A 222 19.50 -3.89 14.38
CA SER A 222 19.02 -5.21 13.90
C SER A 222 19.79 -5.67 12.66
N TYR A 223 19.91 -4.83 11.65
CA TYR A 223 20.58 -5.14 10.38
C TYR A 223 22.06 -5.47 10.59
N LEU A 224 22.78 -4.65 11.37
CA LEU A 224 24.19 -4.87 11.65
C LEU A 224 24.42 -6.14 12.50
N THR A 225 23.56 -6.41 13.48
CA THR A 225 23.64 -7.65 14.27
C THR A 225 23.32 -8.89 13.44
N ASP A 226 22.34 -8.83 12.53
CA ASP A 226 22.03 -9.92 11.60
C ASP A 226 23.23 -10.21 10.69
N LEU A 227 23.82 -9.18 10.08
CA LEU A 227 25.03 -9.31 9.28
C LEU A 227 26.19 -9.93 10.07
N ALA A 228 26.42 -9.50 11.31
CA ALA A 228 27.48 -10.03 12.16
C ALA A 228 27.25 -11.49 12.58
N SER A 229 26.01 -11.97 12.55
CA SER A 229 25.67 -13.37 12.88
C SER A 229 26.01 -14.36 11.75
N LYS A 230 26.17 -13.88 10.51
CA LYS A 230 26.41 -14.73 9.33
C LYS A 230 27.83 -15.28 9.30
N GLU A 231 28.01 -16.43 8.66
CA GLU A 231 29.32 -17.11 8.53
C GLU A 231 30.30 -16.29 7.68
N ASP A 232 29.78 -15.60 6.65
CA ASP A 232 30.50 -14.75 5.70
C ASP A 232 30.52 -13.26 6.13
N ALA A 233 30.28 -12.96 7.42
CA ALA A 233 30.17 -11.60 7.93
C ALA A 233 31.35 -10.68 7.56
N GLU A 234 32.60 -11.17 7.58
CA GLU A 234 33.77 -10.37 7.20
C GLU A 234 33.66 -9.89 5.75
N GLU A 235 33.22 -10.77 4.84
CA GLU A 235 33.04 -10.45 3.42
C GLU A 235 31.92 -9.42 3.25
N LEU A 236 30.76 -9.67 3.85
CA LEU A 236 29.60 -8.77 3.81
C LEU A 236 29.95 -7.36 4.31
N PHE A 237 30.63 -7.26 5.47
CA PHE A 237 31.06 -5.96 6.00
C PHE A 237 32.13 -5.30 5.13
N SER A 238 33.09 -6.06 4.61
CA SER A 238 34.14 -5.51 3.74
C SER A 238 33.61 -5.07 2.36
N GLY A 239 32.42 -5.54 1.97
CA GLY A 239 31.72 -5.09 0.77
C GLY A 239 31.24 -3.64 0.85
N PHE A 240 31.05 -3.09 2.06
CA PHE A 240 30.74 -1.67 2.21
C PHE A 240 31.97 -0.82 1.87
N LYS A 241 31.78 0.11 0.93
CA LYS A 241 32.84 1.03 0.51
C LYS A 241 33.46 1.75 1.71
N GLY A 242 34.76 1.56 1.91
CA GLY A 242 35.52 2.18 3.00
C GLY A 242 35.66 1.31 4.26
N ILE A 243 35.09 0.11 4.29
CA ILE A 243 35.33 -0.88 5.35
C ILE A 243 36.38 -1.90 4.86
N GLY A 244 37.57 -1.86 5.44
CA GLY A 244 38.58 -2.91 5.24
C GLY A 244 38.38 -4.09 6.19
N LYS A 245 39.00 -5.24 5.90
CA LYS A 245 38.90 -6.48 6.71
C LYS A 245 39.12 -6.27 8.22
N LYS A 246 40.13 -5.46 8.61
CA LYS A 246 40.40 -5.16 10.04
C LYS A 246 39.26 -4.37 10.70
N THR A 247 38.59 -3.49 9.97
CA THR A 247 37.44 -2.74 10.48
C THR A 247 36.21 -3.64 10.53
N ALA A 248 36.00 -4.46 9.50
CA ALA A 248 34.94 -5.47 9.46
C ALA A 248 35.02 -6.41 10.68
N GLN A 249 36.19 -6.99 10.96
CA GLN A 249 36.36 -7.86 12.13
C GLN A 249 36.02 -7.16 13.45
N LYS A 250 36.46 -5.91 13.63
CA LYS A 250 36.12 -5.14 14.83
C LYS A 250 34.62 -4.88 14.96
N MET A 251 33.95 -4.56 13.85
CA MET A 251 32.49 -4.39 13.85
C MET A 251 31.80 -5.68 14.25
N ILE A 252 32.24 -6.83 13.72
CA ILE A 252 31.72 -8.15 14.09
C ILE A 252 31.90 -8.41 15.59
N ASP A 253 33.11 -8.16 16.12
CA ASP A 253 33.39 -8.36 17.55
C ASP A 253 32.48 -7.49 18.44
N ILE A 254 32.26 -6.23 18.06
CA ILE A 254 31.35 -5.30 18.76
C ILE A 254 29.90 -5.77 18.67
N LEU A 255 29.44 -6.15 17.48
CA LEU A 255 28.04 -6.51 17.21
C LEU A 255 27.66 -7.90 17.73
N ARG A 256 28.64 -8.72 18.12
CA ARG A 256 28.45 -10.00 18.83
C ARG A 256 28.51 -9.85 20.35
N ASP A 257 28.92 -8.70 20.87
CA ASP A 257 28.91 -8.39 22.30
C ASP A 257 27.60 -7.69 22.68
N GLU A 258 26.72 -8.41 23.41
CA GLU A 258 25.41 -7.90 23.80
C GLU A 258 25.48 -6.61 24.64
N ALA A 259 26.54 -6.41 25.43
CA ALA A 259 26.71 -5.19 26.20
C ALA A 259 26.97 -3.98 25.29
N GLN A 260 27.71 -4.17 24.20
CA GLN A 260 27.94 -3.12 23.19
C GLN A 260 26.68 -2.88 22.35
N VAL A 261 25.97 -3.95 21.98
CA VAL A 261 24.69 -3.84 21.27
C VAL A 261 23.68 -3.04 22.11
N GLU A 262 23.56 -3.31 23.40
CA GLU A 262 22.66 -2.55 24.29
C GLU A 262 23.05 -1.07 24.41
N LEU A 263 24.36 -0.73 24.35
CA LEU A 263 24.80 0.66 24.27
C LEU A 263 24.37 1.33 22.96
N LEU A 264 24.48 0.61 21.82
CA LEU A 264 24.01 1.10 20.51
C LEU A 264 22.49 1.31 20.51
N ARG A 265 21.72 0.39 21.12
CA ARG A 265 20.26 0.53 21.29
C ARG A 265 19.90 1.80 22.07
N ARG A 266 20.71 2.17 23.06
CA ARG A 266 20.58 3.43 23.82
C ARG A 266 21.14 4.66 23.12
N GLY A 267 21.58 4.50 21.88
CA GLY A 267 22.09 5.58 21.04
C GLY A 267 23.57 5.88 21.20
N ASN A 268 24.34 5.12 22.00
CA ASN A 268 25.76 5.38 22.20
C ASN A 268 26.60 4.72 21.10
N MET A 269 27.26 5.55 20.28
CA MET A 269 28.06 5.11 19.11
C MET A 269 29.57 5.05 19.36
N GLU A 270 30.03 5.15 20.61
CA GLU A 270 31.48 5.18 20.89
C GLU A 270 32.20 3.91 20.46
N ALA A 271 31.56 2.75 20.58
CA ALA A 271 32.09 1.49 20.09
C ALA A 271 32.41 1.56 18.58
N LEU A 272 31.59 2.30 17.83
CA LEU A 272 31.73 2.51 16.38
C LEU A 272 32.44 3.83 16.03
N SER A 273 33.05 4.54 16.98
CA SER A 273 33.70 5.85 16.76
C SER A 273 34.83 5.84 15.72
N LYS A 274 35.44 4.67 15.48
CA LYS A 274 36.50 4.48 14.46
C LYS A 274 35.95 4.11 13.09
N VAL A 275 34.66 3.81 12.97
CA VAL A 275 33.99 3.61 11.69
C VAL A 275 33.76 4.99 11.07
N ASN A 276 33.97 5.10 9.76
CA ASN A 276 33.73 6.36 9.06
C ASN A 276 32.24 6.76 9.21
N LYS A 277 32.00 7.98 9.70
CA LYS A 277 30.66 8.54 9.88
C LYS A 277 29.84 8.51 8.58
N ASP A 278 30.47 8.72 7.43
CA ASP A 278 29.80 8.72 6.12
C ASP A 278 29.20 7.36 5.78
N ILE A 279 29.84 6.27 6.24
CA ILE A 279 29.34 4.91 6.06
C ILE A 279 28.09 4.69 6.90
N ILE A 280 28.13 5.09 8.18
CA ILE A 280 26.97 5.00 9.07
C ILE A 280 25.81 5.85 8.55
N GLN A 281 26.08 7.05 8.04
CA GLN A 281 25.06 7.90 7.42
C GLN A 281 24.48 7.30 6.14
N THR A 282 25.32 6.64 5.32
CA THR A 282 24.85 5.93 4.12
C THR A 282 23.95 4.76 4.49
N LEU A 283 24.31 3.97 5.50
CA LEU A 283 23.47 2.90 6.03
C LEU A 283 22.15 3.46 6.60
N ALA A 284 22.18 4.61 7.27
CA ALA A 284 20.98 5.26 7.78
C ALA A 284 20.07 5.74 6.65
N LEU A 285 20.62 6.31 5.57
CA LEU A 285 19.85 6.70 4.39
C LEU A 285 19.24 5.48 3.68
N GLN A 286 19.98 4.38 3.59
CA GLN A 286 19.46 3.12 3.09
C GLN A 286 18.32 2.60 3.99
N ALA A 287 18.49 2.65 5.31
CA ALA A 287 17.45 2.29 6.26
C ALA A 287 16.16 3.11 6.06
N VAL A 288 16.28 4.41 5.79
CA VAL A 288 15.13 5.26 5.45
C VAL A 288 14.44 4.79 4.18
N ASN A 289 15.20 4.50 3.12
CA ASN A 289 14.62 4.02 1.86
C ASN A 289 13.94 2.65 2.01
N ASP A 290 14.50 1.76 2.84
CA ASP A 290 13.97 0.41 3.04
C ASP A 290 12.68 0.42 3.88
N MET A 291 12.57 1.38 4.81
CA MET A 291 11.44 1.51 5.73
C MET A 291 10.37 2.51 5.29
N SER A 292 10.67 3.42 4.35
CA SER A 292 9.70 4.42 3.89
C SER A 292 8.61 3.77 3.04
N ALA A 293 7.46 4.43 2.99
CA ALA A 293 6.34 4.01 2.15
C ALA A 293 6.21 4.93 0.93
N SER A 294 6.15 4.32 -0.26
CA SER A 294 5.83 5.02 -1.50
C SER A 294 4.32 5.02 -1.73
N VAL A 295 3.66 6.10 -1.34
CA VAL A 295 2.22 6.30 -1.55
C VAL A 295 1.95 7.29 -2.68
N ASP A 296 0.80 7.16 -3.32
CA ASP A 296 0.29 8.19 -4.24
C ASP A 296 -0.13 9.44 -3.45
N GLU A 297 0.77 10.42 -3.40
CA GLU A 297 0.58 11.69 -2.69
C GLU A 297 -0.69 12.45 -3.12
N PRO A 298 -0.97 12.62 -4.43
CA PRO A 298 -2.24 13.17 -4.90
C PRO A 298 -3.48 12.48 -4.34
N VAL A 299 -3.44 11.16 -4.12
CA VAL A 299 -4.57 10.43 -3.51
C VAL A 299 -4.78 10.86 -2.07
N THR A 300 -3.72 10.84 -1.26
CA THR A 300 -3.79 11.09 0.17
C THR A 300 -4.19 12.54 0.47
N GLY A 301 -3.69 13.49 -0.33
CA GLY A 301 -4.02 14.91 -0.19
C GLY A 301 -5.45 15.29 -0.65
N ASP A 302 -6.12 14.46 -1.45
CA ASP A 302 -7.45 14.78 -1.99
C ASP A 302 -8.57 14.42 -1.01
N ILE A 303 -9.01 15.43 -0.24
CA ILE A 303 -10.10 15.30 0.73
C ILE A 303 -11.48 15.06 0.10
N LYS A 304 -11.59 14.98 -1.23
CA LYS A 304 -12.85 14.79 -1.98
C LYS A 304 -12.81 13.57 -2.89
N ARG A 305 -11.76 12.75 -2.78
CA ARG A 305 -11.51 11.57 -3.61
C ARG A 305 -12.70 10.60 -3.57
N LEU A 306 -12.96 9.96 -4.71
CA LEU A 306 -13.78 8.76 -4.78
C LEU A 306 -12.88 7.52 -4.68
N ILE A 307 -13.24 6.61 -3.77
CA ILE A 307 -12.54 5.35 -3.51
C ILE A 307 -13.44 4.17 -3.86
N ARG A 308 -12.81 3.04 -4.21
CA ARG A 308 -13.53 1.84 -4.66
C ARG A 308 -14.36 1.27 -3.52
N LEU A 309 -15.58 0.85 -3.86
CA LEU A 309 -16.50 0.23 -2.91
C LEU A 309 -16.05 -1.20 -2.59
N GLY A 310 -15.85 -1.52 -1.31
CA GLY A 310 -15.56 -2.88 -0.87
C GLY A 310 -16.68 -3.85 -1.22
N GLY A 311 -16.33 -5.02 -1.74
CA GLY A 311 -17.27 -6.01 -2.28
C GLY A 311 -17.72 -5.75 -3.72
N SER A 312 -17.36 -4.62 -4.34
CA SER A 312 -17.64 -4.39 -5.77
C SER A 312 -16.63 -5.10 -6.69
N LEU A 313 -16.90 -5.11 -7.99
CA LEU A 313 -15.97 -5.64 -8.99
C LEU A 313 -15.18 -4.53 -9.68
N HIS A 314 -13.96 -4.87 -10.07
CA HIS A 314 -13.09 -3.98 -10.82
C HIS A 314 -13.19 -4.24 -12.33
N GLY A 315 -13.81 -3.34 -13.08
CA GLY A 315 -14.10 -3.47 -14.52
C GLY A 315 -12.91 -3.70 -15.46
N LYS A 316 -11.67 -3.53 -15.02
CA LYS A 316 -10.46 -3.88 -15.81
C LYS A 316 -9.88 -5.27 -15.51
N SER A 317 -10.42 -6.00 -14.54
CA SER A 317 -9.93 -7.34 -14.15
C SER A 317 -11.05 -8.33 -13.87
N GLY A 318 -12.26 -7.86 -13.54
CA GLY A 318 -13.33 -8.73 -13.01
C GLY A 318 -13.07 -9.21 -11.58
N MET A 319 -11.99 -8.80 -10.92
CA MET A 319 -11.71 -9.20 -9.55
C MET A 319 -12.48 -8.37 -8.54
N ARG A 320 -12.76 -8.97 -7.39
CA ARG A 320 -13.44 -8.33 -6.26
C ARG A 320 -12.52 -7.35 -5.54
N VAL A 321 -13.01 -6.13 -5.37
CA VAL A 321 -12.46 -5.15 -4.43
C VAL A 321 -12.69 -5.71 -3.02
N THR A 322 -11.64 -6.04 -2.29
CA THR A 322 -11.76 -6.81 -1.05
C THR A 322 -11.29 -5.99 0.13
N THR A 323 -12.17 -5.75 1.10
CA THR A 323 -11.84 -5.12 2.38
C THR A 323 -11.31 -6.18 3.33
N LEU A 324 -10.21 -5.90 4.00
CA LEU A 324 -9.43 -6.83 4.81
C LEU A 324 -9.05 -6.14 6.12
N SER A 325 -9.14 -6.86 7.23
CA SER A 325 -8.33 -6.59 8.41
C SER A 325 -6.85 -6.80 8.10
N ILE A 326 -5.97 -6.37 9.01
CA ILE A 326 -4.52 -6.53 8.82
C ILE A 326 -4.13 -8.01 8.84
N SER A 327 -4.69 -8.79 9.78
CA SER A 327 -4.46 -10.23 9.84
C SER A 327 -4.92 -10.99 8.58
N GLU A 328 -5.99 -10.50 7.92
CA GLU A 328 -6.44 -11.03 6.64
C GLU A 328 -5.53 -10.57 5.50
N LEU A 329 -5.08 -9.31 5.49
CA LEU A 329 -4.15 -8.79 4.49
C LEU A 329 -2.90 -9.66 4.39
N GLU A 330 -2.29 -10.05 5.51
CA GLU A 330 -1.09 -10.89 5.55
C GLU A 330 -1.27 -12.22 4.81
N LYS A 331 -2.47 -12.82 4.88
CA LYS A 331 -2.78 -14.13 4.29
C LYS A 331 -3.46 -14.05 2.92
N PHE A 332 -3.93 -12.86 2.54
CA PHE A 332 -4.70 -12.65 1.32
C PHE A 332 -3.86 -12.91 0.07
N GLU A 333 -4.37 -13.76 -0.83
CA GLU A 333 -3.81 -14.04 -2.14
C GLU A 333 -4.75 -13.51 -3.23
N PRO A 334 -4.47 -12.33 -3.83
CA PRO A 334 -5.43 -11.67 -4.72
C PRO A 334 -5.84 -12.51 -5.94
N LEU A 335 -4.90 -13.28 -6.50
CA LEU A 335 -5.11 -14.11 -7.68
C LEU A 335 -5.92 -15.38 -7.39
N THR A 336 -6.30 -15.60 -6.13
CA THR A 336 -7.15 -16.70 -5.65
C THR A 336 -8.40 -16.11 -4.98
N ASP A 337 -8.23 -15.30 -3.94
CA ASP A 337 -9.29 -14.83 -3.04
C ASP A 337 -10.16 -13.71 -3.64
N ALA A 338 -9.63 -12.94 -4.59
CA ALA A 338 -10.38 -11.90 -5.28
C ALA A 338 -11.08 -12.42 -6.55
N VAL A 339 -10.86 -13.68 -6.92
CA VAL A 339 -11.41 -14.31 -8.12
C VAL A 339 -12.77 -14.93 -7.78
N VAL A 340 -13.84 -14.34 -8.33
CA VAL A 340 -15.22 -14.68 -7.94
C VAL A 340 -16.00 -15.49 -8.98
N PHE A 341 -15.49 -15.56 -10.21
CA PHE A 341 -16.15 -16.25 -11.30
C PHE A 341 -15.78 -17.73 -11.32
N SER A 342 -16.67 -18.54 -11.91
CA SER A 342 -16.55 -20.00 -11.88
C SER A 342 -15.48 -20.53 -12.83
N ASP A 343 -15.30 -21.86 -12.83
CA ASP A 343 -14.41 -22.55 -13.76
C ASP A 343 -15.15 -23.04 -15.02
N LYS A 344 -16.42 -22.64 -15.20
CA LYS A 344 -17.22 -23.05 -16.36
C LYS A 344 -16.54 -22.58 -17.65
N PRO A 345 -16.46 -23.45 -18.69
CA PRO A 345 -15.83 -23.07 -19.94
C PRO A 345 -16.63 -21.99 -20.67
N VAL A 346 -15.92 -20.99 -21.17
CA VAL A 346 -16.45 -19.89 -21.99
C VAL A 346 -15.65 -19.87 -23.29
N LYS A 347 -16.35 -19.80 -24.43
CA LYS A 347 -15.71 -19.60 -25.73
C LYS A 347 -15.54 -18.12 -26.02
N LEU A 348 -14.34 -17.75 -26.45
CA LEU A 348 -13.95 -16.38 -26.75
C LEU A 348 -12.98 -16.33 -27.92
N LYS A 349 -12.86 -15.16 -28.52
CA LYS A 349 -11.79 -14.83 -29.46
C LYS A 349 -10.72 -14.01 -28.74
N VAL A 350 -9.55 -14.59 -28.58
CA VAL A 350 -8.36 -13.92 -28.04
C VAL A 350 -7.77 -13.04 -29.14
N ILE A 351 -7.58 -11.75 -28.85
CA ILE A 351 -7.09 -10.74 -29.80
C ILE A 351 -5.57 -10.59 -29.73
N ARG A 352 -4.97 -10.90 -28.58
CA ARG A 352 -3.52 -10.87 -28.39
C ARG A 352 -3.12 -11.94 -27.38
N PRO A 353 -1.96 -12.58 -27.54
CA PRO A 353 -1.47 -13.54 -26.57
C PRO A 353 -1.42 -12.96 -25.16
N PHE A 354 -1.70 -13.80 -24.17
CA PHE A 354 -1.73 -13.39 -22.77
C PHE A 354 -1.16 -14.48 -21.87
N ALA A 355 -0.35 -14.09 -20.89
CA ALA A 355 0.14 -14.97 -19.85
C ALA A 355 -0.35 -14.45 -18.49
N VAL A 356 -0.99 -15.31 -17.70
CA VAL A 356 -1.49 -14.92 -16.37
C VAL A 356 -1.54 -16.11 -15.43
N GLN A 357 -1.14 -15.87 -14.18
CA GLN A 357 -1.37 -16.81 -13.10
C GLN A 357 -2.69 -16.47 -12.40
N MET A 358 -3.61 -17.42 -12.28
CA MET A 358 -4.87 -17.25 -11.52
C MET A 358 -5.32 -18.60 -10.95
N LYS A 359 -5.82 -18.58 -9.71
CA LYS A 359 -6.24 -19.78 -8.96
C LYS A 359 -5.18 -20.89 -8.95
N GLY A 360 -3.91 -20.52 -8.79
CA GLY A 360 -2.77 -21.45 -8.80
C GLY A 360 -2.42 -22.08 -10.16
N ASN A 361 -3.01 -21.62 -11.26
CA ASN A 361 -2.71 -22.11 -12.61
C ASN A 361 -1.97 -21.06 -13.44
N ASP A 362 -0.92 -21.47 -14.14
CA ASP A 362 -0.25 -20.65 -15.15
C ASP A 362 -0.95 -20.83 -16.50
N LEU A 363 -1.62 -19.78 -16.96
CA LEU A 363 -2.37 -19.78 -18.21
C LEU A 363 -1.57 -19.06 -19.29
N TYR A 364 -1.14 -19.81 -20.30
CA TYR A 364 -0.54 -19.30 -21.52
C TYR A 364 -1.58 -19.40 -22.65
N ILE A 365 -2.05 -18.25 -23.11
CA ILE A 365 -3.20 -18.16 -24.00
C ILE A 365 -2.73 -17.58 -25.33
N GLU A 366 -2.90 -18.35 -26.39
CA GLU A 366 -2.59 -17.94 -27.75
C GLU A 366 -3.75 -17.16 -28.39
N GLU A 367 -3.42 -16.39 -29.44
CA GLU A 367 -4.42 -15.68 -30.24
C GLU A 367 -5.37 -16.66 -30.95
N GLY A 368 -6.62 -16.24 -31.19
CA GLY A 368 -7.62 -17.02 -31.90
C GLY A 368 -8.77 -17.51 -31.01
N THR A 369 -9.54 -18.47 -31.51
CA THR A 369 -10.69 -19.00 -30.78
C THR A 369 -10.22 -19.97 -29.70
N GLN A 370 -10.52 -19.65 -28.46
CA GLN A 370 -10.13 -20.43 -27.29
C GLN A 370 -11.35 -20.73 -26.42
N GLU A 371 -11.24 -21.77 -25.60
CA GLU A 371 -12.19 -22.11 -24.56
C GLU A 371 -11.46 -22.05 -23.21
N LEU A 372 -11.85 -21.11 -22.36
CA LEU A 372 -11.17 -20.83 -21.09
C LEU A 372 -12.16 -20.89 -19.92
N PRO A 373 -11.70 -21.16 -18.69
CA PRO A 373 -12.51 -20.96 -17.50
C PRO A 373 -13.09 -19.54 -17.41
N GLU A 374 -14.30 -19.39 -16.90
CA GLU A 374 -15.04 -18.12 -16.85
C GLU A 374 -14.23 -17.00 -16.18
N TYR A 375 -13.51 -17.28 -15.08
CA TYR A 375 -12.65 -16.30 -14.43
C TYR A 375 -11.57 -15.73 -15.37
N ALA A 376 -10.91 -16.58 -16.15
CA ALA A 376 -9.86 -16.17 -17.07
C ALA A 376 -10.47 -15.43 -18.27
N ALA A 377 -11.59 -15.93 -18.79
CA ALA A 377 -12.32 -15.30 -19.88
C ALA A 377 -12.77 -13.87 -19.52
N VAL A 378 -13.38 -13.68 -18.34
CA VAL A 378 -13.79 -12.36 -17.84
C VAL A 378 -12.58 -11.46 -17.65
N TYR A 379 -11.50 -11.95 -17.04
CA TYR A 379 -10.27 -11.17 -16.85
C TYR A 379 -9.71 -10.67 -18.19
N LEU A 380 -9.53 -11.55 -19.18
CA LEU A 380 -9.01 -11.18 -20.50
C LEU A 380 -9.92 -10.18 -21.22
N MET A 381 -11.25 -10.38 -21.16
CA MET A 381 -12.21 -9.46 -21.77
C MET A 381 -12.17 -8.08 -21.10
N CYS A 382 -12.13 -8.01 -19.77
CA CYS A 382 -11.96 -6.76 -19.02
C CYS A 382 -10.64 -6.03 -19.34
N ARG A 383 -9.57 -6.77 -19.65
CA ARG A 383 -8.28 -6.22 -20.12
C ARG A 383 -8.26 -5.86 -21.60
N GLY A 384 -9.37 -6.07 -22.32
CA GLY A 384 -9.46 -5.88 -23.77
C GLY A 384 -8.53 -6.80 -24.57
N ALA A 385 -8.08 -7.91 -23.99
CA ALA A 385 -7.25 -8.92 -24.65
C ALA A 385 -8.08 -9.99 -25.39
N ALA A 386 -9.39 -10.03 -25.13
CA ALA A 386 -10.32 -10.95 -25.76
C ALA A 386 -11.69 -10.33 -25.98
N GLU A 387 -12.48 -10.95 -26.85
CA GLU A 387 -13.87 -10.64 -27.10
C GLU A 387 -14.76 -11.87 -26.96
N TYR A 388 -15.97 -11.66 -26.45
CA TYR A 388 -16.97 -12.70 -26.30
C TYR A 388 -17.51 -13.16 -27.66
N GLY A 389 -17.59 -14.48 -27.83
CA GLY A 389 -17.99 -15.13 -29.07
C GLY A 389 -16.82 -15.44 -30.01
N SER A 390 -17.12 -16.22 -31.04
CA SER A 390 -16.20 -16.64 -32.12
C SER A 390 -16.13 -15.64 -33.26
#